data_AF-A0A7Y2FWE9-F1
#
_entry.id   AF-A0A7Y2FWE9-F1
#
_cell.length_a   1.000
_cell.length_b   1.000
_cell.length_c   1.000
_cell.angle_alpha   90.00
_cell.angle_beta   90.00
_cell.angle_gamma   90.00
#
_symmetry.space_group_name_H-M   'P 1'
#
loop_
_entity.id
_entity.type
_entity.pdbx_description
1 polymer ?
#
loop_
_entity_poly.entity_id
_entity_poly.type
_entity_poly.pdbx_seq_one_letter_code
_entity_poly.pdbx_strand_id
1 'polypeptide(L)'
;GKSIGQFVKDLFNESNLLKSEADAEKCLSKDKNITKGKDLFVEAADILVSRYNESVTAFQGSSPKRRALEAKIANQAFQVYGTSLPPDATFTLRISDGVVKGYEYNGTVAPVNTTYFGLYDRHYSNDKEFPWALPEKWENPPMDLLKSPLNFVSTNDIIGGNSGSAIINQNAEAVGLIFDGNIESLPGNFIFDEEHNRSVSVHTGGIVAAMRYIYGADRLVKELMNE
;
A
#
# COMPACT_ATOMS: atom_id res chain seq x y z
N GLY A 1 -40.99 -11.99 2.68
CA GLY A 1 -40.00 -10.89 2.80
C GLY A 1 -39.64 -10.38 1.42
N LYS A 2 -39.12 -9.15 1.31
CA LYS A 2 -38.56 -8.61 0.07
C LYS A 2 -37.28 -9.39 -0.29
N SER A 3 -36.94 -9.51 -1.58
CA SER A 3 -35.64 -10.05 -2.00
C SER A 3 -34.52 -9.03 -1.71
N ILE A 4 -33.26 -9.49 -1.64
CA ILE A 4 -32.10 -8.58 -1.48
C ILE A 4 -32.08 -7.53 -2.59
N GLY A 5 -32.30 -7.94 -3.84
CA GLY A 5 -32.35 -7.02 -4.97
C GLY A 5 -33.46 -5.99 -4.87
N GLN A 6 -34.64 -6.36 -4.36
CA GLN A 6 -35.73 -5.41 -4.14
C GLN A 6 -35.40 -4.46 -2.99
N PHE A 7 -34.85 -4.96 -1.88
CA PHE A 7 -34.42 -4.13 -0.76
C PHE A 7 -33.39 -3.07 -1.17
N VAL A 8 -32.39 -3.46 -1.98
CA VAL A 8 -31.39 -2.51 -2.51
C VAL A 8 -32.05 -1.48 -3.42
N LYS A 9 -32.97 -1.88 -4.31
CA LYS A 9 -33.71 -0.93 -5.16
C LYS A 9 -34.50 0.07 -4.31
N ASP A 10 -35.15 -0.39 -3.25
CA ASP A 10 -35.93 0.47 -2.37
C ASP A 10 -35.03 1.46 -1.63
N LEU A 11 -33.84 1.04 -1.17
CA LEU A 11 -32.85 1.96 -0.58
C LEU A 11 -32.52 3.12 -1.52
N PHE A 12 -32.25 2.84 -2.81
CA PHE A 12 -31.93 3.88 -3.79
C PHE A 12 -33.12 4.74 -4.19
N ASN A 13 -34.31 4.15 -4.31
CA ASN A 13 -35.49 4.84 -4.86
C ASN A 13 -36.32 5.55 -3.79
N GLU A 14 -36.36 5.04 -2.57
CA GLU A 14 -37.29 5.47 -1.53
C GLU A 14 -36.62 6.30 -0.44
N SER A 15 -35.30 6.17 -0.23
CA SER A 15 -34.57 6.98 0.75
C SER A 15 -34.57 8.45 0.39
N ASN A 16 -34.81 9.30 1.39
CA ASN A 16 -34.68 10.75 1.28
C ASN A 16 -33.22 11.21 1.30
N LEU A 17 -32.28 10.39 1.78
CA LEU A 17 -30.84 10.71 1.74
C LEU A 17 -30.28 10.73 0.31
N LEU A 18 -30.94 10.06 -0.65
CA LEU A 18 -30.49 9.97 -2.04
C LEU A 18 -31.37 10.74 -3.04
N LYS A 19 -32.45 11.38 -2.59
CA LYS A 19 -33.38 12.10 -3.48
C LYS A 19 -32.87 13.47 -3.91
N SER A 20 -32.32 14.24 -2.97
CA SER A 20 -31.73 15.55 -3.24
C SER A 20 -30.80 15.95 -2.09
N GLU A 21 -29.91 16.91 -2.34
CA GLU A 21 -29.04 17.49 -1.31
C GLU A 21 -29.86 18.06 -0.14
N ALA A 22 -30.92 18.82 -0.44
CA ALA A 22 -31.79 19.41 0.59
C ALA A 22 -32.52 18.36 1.45
N ASP A 23 -32.95 17.24 0.85
CA ASP A 23 -33.58 16.15 1.58
C ASP A 23 -32.56 15.40 2.45
N ALA A 24 -31.34 15.20 1.95
CA ALA A 24 -30.26 14.61 2.70
C ALA A 24 -29.87 15.48 3.91
N GLU A 25 -29.69 16.79 3.71
CA GLU A 25 -29.44 17.76 4.78
C GLU A 25 -30.55 17.71 5.83
N LYS A 26 -31.81 17.68 5.40
CA LYS A 26 -32.95 17.58 6.33
C LYS A 26 -32.90 16.28 7.14
N CYS A 27 -32.59 15.15 6.50
CA CYS A 27 -32.42 13.86 7.18
C CYS A 27 -31.28 13.88 8.21
N LEU A 28 -30.20 14.62 7.95
CA LEU A 28 -29.02 14.69 8.83
C LEU A 28 -29.05 15.87 9.81
N SER A 29 -30.00 16.80 9.66
CA SER A 29 -30.01 18.08 10.39
C SER A 29 -30.21 18.01 11.90
N LYS A 30 -30.73 16.90 12.43
CA LYS A 30 -31.05 16.74 13.86
C LYS A 30 -30.83 15.29 14.30
N ASP A 31 -30.25 15.09 15.48
CA ASP A 31 -30.01 13.76 16.06
C ASP A 31 -31.25 12.86 16.02
N LYS A 32 -32.42 13.41 16.34
CA LYS A 32 -33.68 12.64 16.34
C LYS A 32 -34.02 12.03 14.97
N ASN A 33 -33.57 12.63 13.87
CA ASN A 33 -33.78 12.14 12.52
C ASN A 33 -32.87 10.95 12.20
N ILE A 34 -31.78 10.79 12.95
CA ILE A 34 -30.85 9.65 12.87
C ILE A 34 -31.27 8.58 13.89
N THR A 35 -31.58 8.95 15.13
CA THR A 35 -31.91 7.97 16.19
C THR A 35 -33.35 7.44 16.14
N LYS A 36 -34.25 8.12 15.41
CA LYS A 36 -35.67 7.77 15.29
C LYS A 36 -36.18 7.91 13.85
N GLY A 37 -35.26 8.09 12.90
CA GLY A 37 -35.59 8.20 11.49
C GLY A 37 -36.21 6.90 10.97
N LYS A 38 -37.09 7.02 9.99
CA LYS A 38 -37.64 5.88 9.23
C LYS A 38 -37.12 5.84 7.80
N ASP A 39 -36.04 6.58 7.55
CA ASP A 39 -35.36 6.47 6.28
C ASP A 39 -34.73 5.09 6.18
N LEU A 40 -34.81 4.45 5.01
CA LEU A 40 -34.34 3.08 4.83
C LEU A 40 -32.84 2.91 5.13
N PHE A 41 -32.00 3.93 4.89
CA PHE A 41 -30.59 3.87 5.29
C PHE A 41 -30.39 4.04 6.80
N VAL A 42 -31.24 4.83 7.46
CA VAL A 42 -31.21 4.97 8.92
C VAL A 42 -31.60 3.65 9.58
N GLU A 43 -32.67 3.00 9.11
CA GLU A 43 -33.09 1.69 9.60
C GLU A 43 -32.02 0.60 9.34
N ALA A 44 -31.38 0.62 8.17
CA ALA A 44 -30.28 -0.28 7.86
C ALA A 44 -29.07 -0.02 8.77
N ALA A 45 -28.72 1.25 9.02
CA ALA A 45 -27.63 1.63 9.91
C ALA A 45 -27.91 1.18 11.35
N ASP A 46 -29.12 1.36 11.87
CA ASP A 46 -29.48 0.94 13.22
C ASP A 46 -29.26 -0.57 13.43
N ILE A 47 -29.62 -1.39 12.44
CA ILE A 47 -29.39 -2.84 12.48
C ILE A 47 -27.90 -3.17 12.41
N LEU A 48 -27.17 -2.58 11.46
CA LEU A 48 -25.76 -2.89 11.23
C LEU A 48 -24.87 -2.42 12.37
N VAL A 49 -25.07 -1.18 12.83
CA VAL A 49 -24.29 -0.57 13.92
C VAL A 49 -24.55 -1.30 15.23
N SER A 50 -25.78 -1.72 15.51
CA SER A 50 -26.06 -2.51 16.73
C SER A 50 -25.30 -3.84 16.73
N ARG A 51 -25.33 -4.59 15.62
CA ARG A 51 -24.59 -5.86 15.48
C ARG A 51 -23.07 -5.66 15.51
N TYR A 52 -22.59 -4.58 14.90
CA TYR A 52 -21.20 -4.19 14.98
C TYR A 52 -20.79 -3.92 16.43
N ASN A 53 -21.57 -3.14 17.18
CA ASN A 53 -21.29 -2.81 18.58
C ASN A 53 -21.33 -4.06 19.48
N GLU A 54 -22.25 -4.98 19.27
CA GLU A 54 -22.28 -6.28 19.96
C GLU A 54 -20.98 -7.06 19.71
N SER A 55 -20.56 -7.16 18.45
CA SER A 55 -19.35 -7.86 18.03
C SER A 55 -18.08 -7.21 18.60
N VAL A 56 -18.00 -5.88 18.55
CA VAL A 56 -16.89 -5.10 19.11
C VAL A 56 -16.83 -5.27 20.62
N THR A 57 -17.96 -5.23 21.32
CA THR A 57 -18.02 -5.43 22.78
C THR A 57 -17.51 -6.82 23.15
N ALA A 58 -17.95 -7.86 22.44
CA ALA A 58 -17.48 -9.22 22.66
C ALA A 58 -15.96 -9.36 22.41
N PHE A 59 -15.45 -8.76 21.33
CA PHE A 59 -14.03 -8.78 21.01
C PHE A 59 -13.18 -8.01 22.05
N GLN A 60 -13.61 -6.81 22.43
CA GLN A 60 -12.93 -5.96 23.40
C GLN A 60 -12.94 -6.57 24.81
N GLY A 61 -14.02 -7.23 25.21
CA GLY A 61 -14.14 -7.89 26.51
C GLY A 61 -13.06 -8.96 26.75
N SER A 62 -12.55 -9.59 25.68
CA SER A 62 -11.46 -10.58 25.77
C SER A 62 -10.05 -9.98 25.65
N SER A 63 -9.93 -8.70 25.27
CA SER A 63 -8.66 -8.05 24.92
C SER A 63 -7.61 -8.10 26.05
N PRO A 64 -7.93 -7.76 27.32
CA PRO A 64 -6.94 -7.82 28.40
C PRO A 64 -6.37 -9.23 28.62
N LYS A 65 -7.23 -10.26 28.55
CA LYS A 65 -6.82 -11.66 28.70
C LYS A 65 -5.94 -12.10 27.53
N ARG A 66 -6.31 -11.76 26.28
CA ARG A 66 -5.51 -12.08 25.09
C ARG A 66 -4.13 -11.46 25.15
N ARG A 67 -4.03 -10.15 25.42
CA ARG A 67 -2.74 -9.45 25.57
C ARG A 67 -1.85 -10.06 26.66
N ALA A 68 -2.44 -10.45 27.80
CA ALA A 68 -1.69 -11.10 28.86
C ALA A 68 -1.15 -12.49 28.46
N LEU A 69 -1.87 -13.24 27.64
CA LEU A 69 -1.42 -14.53 27.11
C LEU A 69 -0.38 -14.36 25.98
N GLU A 70 -0.61 -13.43 25.06
CA GLU A 70 0.33 -13.05 24.00
C GLU A 70 1.66 -12.61 24.60
N ALA A 71 1.66 -11.76 25.64
CA ALA A 71 2.86 -11.34 26.33
C ALA A 71 3.64 -12.51 26.97
N LYS A 72 2.94 -13.54 27.48
CA LYS A 72 3.62 -14.74 27.99
C LYS A 72 4.32 -15.50 26.87
N ILE A 73 3.68 -15.67 25.72
CA ILE A 73 4.27 -16.34 24.56
C ILE A 73 5.47 -15.54 24.05
N ALA A 74 5.31 -14.23 23.87
CA ALA A 74 6.40 -13.35 23.43
C ALA A 74 7.59 -13.38 24.39
N ASN A 75 7.36 -13.37 25.70
CA ASN A 75 8.43 -13.48 26.69
C ASN A 75 9.13 -14.85 26.64
N GLN A 76 8.42 -15.94 26.38
CA GLN A 76 9.04 -17.25 26.18
C GLN A 76 9.87 -17.29 24.90
N ALA A 77 9.37 -16.74 23.79
CA ALA A 77 10.15 -16.61 22.55
C ALA A 77 11.41 -15.76 22.77
N PHE A 78 11.30 -14.64 23.49
CA PHE A 78 12.44 -13.80 23.84
C PHE A 78 13.45 -14.51 24.75
N GLN A 79 13.02 -15.37 25.67
CA GLN A 79 13.94 -16.16 26.49
C GLN A 79 14.76 -17.18 25.67
N VAL A 80 14.23 -17.65 24.53
CA VAL A 80 14.90 -18.61 23.64
C VAL A 80 15.78 -17.90 22.61
N TYR A 81 15.24 -16.89 21.93
CA TYR A 81 15.90 -16.22 20.79
C TYR A 81 16.59 -14.91 21.18
N GLY A 82 16.28 -14.34 22.35
CA GLY A 82 16.83 -13.06 22.77
C GLY A 82 16.58 -11.97 21.74
N THR A 83 17.65 -11.27 21.37
CA THR A 83 17.63 -10.17 20.40
C THR A 83 17.86 -10.61 18.95
N SER A 84 17.96 -11.93 18.68
CA SER A 84 18.12 -12.40 17.29
C SER A 84 16.82 -12.34 16.50
N LEU A 85 15.67 -12.29 17.18
CA LEU A 85 14.37 -12.10 16.57
C LEU A 85 13.90 -10.66 16.84
N PRO A 86 13.68 -9.82 15.80
CA PRO A 86 13.16 -8.48 16.00
C PRO A 86 11.69 -8.54 16.49
N PRO A 87 11.21 -7.52 17.23
CA PRO A 87 9.79 -7.43 17.57
C PRO A 87 8.93 -7.15 16.33
N ASP A 88 7.67 -7.59 16.34
CA ASP A 88 6.70 -7.31 15.27
C ASP A 88 6.54 -5.82 14.98
N ALA A 89 6.15 -5.48 13.75
CA ALA A 89 5.88 -4.10 13.35
C ALA A 89 4.69 -3.50 14.12
N THR A 90 4.86 -2.29 14.67
CA THR A 90 3.84 -1.62 15.50
C THR A 90 3.62 -0.16 15.11
N PHE A 91 3.82 0.19 13.83
CA PHE A 91 3.83 1.59 13.34
C PHE A 91 4.85 2.50 14.06
N THR A 92 5.92 1.91 14.58
CA THR A 92 7.08 2.62 15.12
C THR A 92 8.24 2.54 14.12
N LEU A 93 9.18 3.47 14.18
CA LEU A 93 10.38 3.43 13.35
C LEU A 93 11.14 2.10 13.51
N ARG A 94 11.56 1.51 12.38
CA ARG A 94 12.41 0.32 12.28
C ARG A 94 13.49 0.55 11.23
N ILE A 95 14.56 -0.24 11.32
CA ILE A 95 15.64 -0.29 10.34
C ILE A 95 15.76 -1.75 9.91
N SER A 96 15.76 -1.99 8.60
CA SER A 96 16.13 -3.27 8.01
C SER A 96 17.29 -3.02 7.04
N ASP A 97 18.38 -3.74 7.24
CA ASP A 97 19.48 -3.80 6.29
C ASP A 97 19.24 -4.91 5.25
N GLY A 98 20.04 -4.87 4.19
CA GLY A 98 19.91 -5.82 3.09
C GLY A 98 20.92 -5.54 1.99
N VAL A 99 20.89 -6.40 0.97
CA VAL A 99 21.77 -6.29 -0.20
C VAL A 99 20.93 -6.29 -1.48
N VAL A 100 21.42 -5.57 -2.49
CA VAL A 100 20.85 -5.62 -3.84
C VAL A 100 21.16 -6.99 -4.44
N LYS A 101 20.14 -7.82 -4.63
CA LYS A 101 20.29 -9.23 -5.02
C LYS A 101 19.10 -9.70 -5.86
N GLY A 102 19.38 -10.35 -6.98
CA GLY A 102 18.35 -10.99 -7.80
C GLY A 102 17.70 -12.17 -7.08
N TYR A 103 16.67 -12.74 -7.67
CA TYR A 103 15.98 -13.92 -7.16
C TYR A 103 15.47 -14.77 -8.32
N GLU A 104 15.22 -16.06 -8.07
CA GLU A 104 14.60 -16.92 -9.07
C GLU A 104 13.12 -16.56 -9.22
N TYR A 105 12.65 -16.40 -10.45
CA TYR A 105 11.26 -16.10 -10.76
C TYR A 105 10.87 -16.73 -12.10
N ASN A 106 9.71 -17.40 -12.15
CA ASN A 106 9.15 -17.95 -13.40
C ASN A 106 10.14 -18.74 -14.29
N GLY A 107 11.01 -19.55 -13.68
CA GLY A 107 12.00 -20.37 -14.40
C GLY A 107 13.20 -19.59 -14.95
N THR A 108 13.42 -18.35 -14.49
CA THR A 108 14.58 -17.52 -14.80
C THR A 108 15.06 -16.78 -13.54
N VAL A 109 16.03 -15.87 -13.68
CA VAL A 109 16.57 -15.05 -12.58
C VAL A 109 16.25 -13.58 -12.85
N ALA A 110 15.66 -12.90 -11.87
CA ALA A 110 15.29 -11.50 -11.95
C ALA A 110 16.56 -10.63 -11.96
N PRO A 111 16.70 -9.71 -12.93
CA PRO A 111 17.75 -8.72 -12.84
C PRO A 111 17.53 -7.82 -11.62
N VAL A 112 18.62 -7.36 -11.02
CA VAL A 112 18.55 -6.48 -9.85
C VAL A 112 17.95 -5.12 -10.15
N ASN A 113 18.10 -4.64 -11.39
CA ASN A 113 17.63 -3.35 -11.85
C ASN A 113 16.77 -3.50 -13.10
N THR A 114 15.77 -2.65 -13.23
CA THR A 114 15.07 -2.37 -14.48
C THR A 114 15.45 -0.99 -15.00
N THR A 115 15.11 -0.70 -16.24
CA THR A 115 15.35 0.60 -16.89
C THR A 115 14.07 1.11 -17.53
N TYR A 116 14.05 2.38 -17.92
CA TYR A 116 12.93 2.91 -18.70
C TYR A 116 12.76 2.21 -20.04
N PHE A 117 13.80 1.63 -20.65
CA PHE A 117 13.62 0.73 -21.80
C PHE A 117 12.60 -0.38 -21.51
N GLY A 118 12.68 -1.03 -20.35
CA GLY A 118 11.74 -2.08 -19.97
C GLY A 118 10.32 -1.58 -19.67
N LEU A 119 10.15 -0.28 -19.40
CA LEU A 119 8.82 0.34 -19.30
C LEU A 119 8.23 0.53 -20.70
N TYR A 120 9.00 1.08 -21.65
CA TYR A 120 8.52 1.30 -23.02
C TYR A 120 8.33 -0.02 -23.78
N ASP A 121 9.18 -1.01 -23.56
CA ASP A 121 9.00 -2.36 -24.10
C ASP A 121 7.61 -2.90 -23.73
N ARG A 122 7.24 -2.86 -22.43
CA ARG A 122 5.90 -3.27 -21.99
C ARG A 122 4.78 -2.44 -22.61
N HIS A 123 4.96 -1.13 -22.74
CA HIS A 123 3.97 -0.26 -23.38
C HIS A 123 3.69 -0.69 -24.83
N TYR A 124 4.72 -0.93 -25.64
CA TYR A 124 4.56 -1.29 -27.04
C TYR A 124 4.20 -2.77 -27.24
N SER A 125 4.73 -3.69 -26.44
CA SER A 125 4.42 -5.13 -26.53
C SER A 125 3.02 -5.50 -26.06
N ASN A 126 2.29 -4.58 -25.42
CA ASN A 126 0.91 -4.75 -25.01
C ASN A 126 -0.03 -3.74 -25.69
N ASP A 127 0.29 -3.37 -26.94
CA ASP A 127 -0.56 -2.56 -27.83
C ASP A 127 -0.97 -1.20 -27.25
N LYS A 128 -0.22 -0.67 -26.27
CA LYS A 128 -0.50 0.60 -25.58
C LYS A 128 -1.84 0.61 -24.82
N GLU A 129 -2.39 -0.56 -24.52
CA GLU A 129 -3.67 -0.69 -23.83
C GLU A 129 -3.50 -0.68 -22.31
N PHE A 130 -4.54 -0.25 -21.58
CA PHE A 130 -4.54 -0.31 -20.12
C PHE A 130 -4.32 -1.78 -19.64
N PRO A 131 -3.44 -2.04 -18.65
CA PRO A 131 -2.75 -1.10 -17.76
C PRO A 131 -1.37 -0.62 -18.25
N TRP A 132 -0.98 -0.88 -19.50
CA TRP A 132 0.32 -0.55 -20.09
C TRP A 132 0.32 0.76 -20.89
N ALA A 133 -0.83 1.41 -21.05
CA ALA A 133 -0.95 2.73 -21.67
C ALA A 133 -0.09 3.77 -20.94
N LEU A 134 0.60 4.63 -21.70
CA LEU A 134 1.35 5.78 -21.17
C LEU A 134 0.67 7.08 -21.59
N PRO A 135 0.63 8.12 -20.72
CA PRO A 135 0.14 9.44 -21.10
C PRO A 135 1.01 10.08 -22.20
N GLU A 136 0.43 11.00 -22.97
CA GLU A 136 1.11 11.71 -24.09
C GLU A 136 2.46 12.33 -23.69
N LYS A 137 2.60 12.84 -22.45
CA LYS A 137 3.85 13.43 -21.96
C LYS A 137 5.04 12.46 -21.90
N TRP A 138 4.77 11.16 -22.00
CA TRP A 138 5.77 10.09 -22.04
C TRP A 138 6.11 9.68 -23.48
N GLU A 139 5.52 10.28 -24.50
CA GLU A 139 5.88 10.00 -25.88
C GLU A 139 7.26 10.56 -26.23
N ASN A 140 7.96 9.90 -27.16
CA ASN A 140 9.27 10.31 -27.69
C ASN A 140 10.35 10.57 -26.61
N PRO A 141 10.64 9.60 -25.73
CA PRO A 141 11.63 9.76 -24.67
C PRO A 141 13.05 9.98 -25.26
N PRO A 142 13.87 10.85 -24.64
CA PRO A 142 15.27 10.95 -24.99
C PRO A 142 16.03 9.68 -24.61
N MET A 143 17.12 9.39 -25.34
CA MET A 143 17.94 8.20 -25.11
C MET A 143 18.49 8.11 -23.67
N ASP A 144 18.79 9.24 -23.05
CA ASP A 144 19.31 9.29 -21.68
C ASP A 144 18.26 8.84 -20.64
N LEU A 145 16.98 9.18 -20.86
CA LEU A 145 15.89 8.67 -20.03
C LEU A 145 15.78 7.15 -20.19
N LEU A 146 15.78 6.65 -21.43
CA LEU A 146 15.62 5.21 -21.70
C LEU A 146 16.67 4.35 -20.99
N LYS A 147 17.92 4.82 -20.96
CA LYS A 147 19.05 4.15 -20.28
C LYS A 147 19.00 4.26 -18.76
N SER A 148 18.25 5.22 -18.22
CA SER A 148 18.20 5.46 -16.78
C SER A 148 17.57 4.26 -16.05
N PRO A 149 18.06 3.92 -14.84
CA PRO A 149 17.44 2.90 -14.01
C PRO A 149 16.04 3.33 -13.62
N LEU A 150 15.12 2.38 -13.49
CA LEU A 150 13.75 2.64 -13.05
C LEU A 150 13.55 2.09 -11.64
N ASN A 151 13.49 0.77 -11.49
CA ASN A 151 13.33 0.10 -10.20
C ASN A 151 14.49 -0.84 -9.92
N PHE A 152 14.63 -1.23 -8.66
CA PHE A 152 15.56 -2.27 -8.24
C PHE A 152 15.01 -3.10 -7.09
N VAL A 153 15.63 -4.25 -6.87
CA VAL A 153 15.26 -5.20 -5.81
C VAL A 153 16.39 -5.41 -4.80
N SER A 154 16.02 -5.59 -3.54
CA SER A 154 16.95 -5.89 -2.45
C SER A 154 16.32 -6.78 -1.39
N THR A 155 17.15 -7.37 -0.54
CA THR A 155 16.72 -8.30 0.52
C THR A 155 16.21 -7.60 1.79
N ASN A 156 15.88 -6.30 1.74
CA ASN A 156 15.32 -5.61 2.90
C ASN A 156 13.95 -6.22 3.26
N ASP A 157 13.74 -6.45 4.55
CA ASP A 157 12.49 -6.96 5.09
C ASP A 157 11.52 -5.80 5.33
N ILE A 158 10.44 -5.79 4.55
CA ILE A 158 9.46 -4.72 4.52
C ILE A 158 8.04 -5.27 4.67
N ILE A 159 7.15 -4.43 5.16
CA ILE A 159 5.72 -4.73 5.22
C ILE A 159 4.87 -3.47 4.99
N GLY A 160 3.55 -3.61 5.05
CA GLY A 160 2.62 -2.48 4.98
C GLY A 160 3.02 -1.37 5.95
N GLY A 161 3.23 -0.16 5.41
CA GLY A 161 3.74 1.00 6.15
C GLY A 161 5.16 1.43 5.74
N ASN A 162 5.91 0.59 5.02
CA ASN A 162 7.25 0.95 4.52
C ASN A 162 7.26 1.74 3.20
N SER A 163 6.14 1.83 2.48
CA SER A 163 6.08 2.63 1.23
C SER A 163 6.50 4.07 1.50
N GLY A 164 7.47 4.57 0.72
CA GLY A 164 8.11 5.87 0.94
C GLY A 164 9.36 5.83 1.83
N SER A 165 9.79 4.66 2.33
CA SER A 165 11.04 4.54 3.08
C SER A 165 12.24 4.75 2.17
N ALA A 166 13.19 5.60 2.59
CA ALA A 166 14.44 5.80 1.85
C ALA A 166 15.35 4.57 2.00
N ILE A 167 15.94 4.15 0.88
CA ILE A 167 17.08 3.22 0.89
C ILE A 167 18.35 4.06 0.92
N ILE A 168 19.18 3.80 1.92
CA ILE A 168 20.44 4.50 2.15
C ILE A 168 21.60 3.51 1.94
N ASN A 169 22.62 3.93 1.20
CA ASN A 169 23.82 3.10 0.98
C ASN A 169 24.85 3.26 2.12
N GLN A 170 25.99 2.56 2.02
CA GLN A 170 27.06 2.61 3.03
C GLN A 170 27.71 4.00 3.18
N ASN A 171 27.54 4.90 2.20
CA ASN A 171 28.04 6.27 2.23
C ASN A 171 27.01 7.27 2.78
N ALA A 172 25.88 6.80 3.32
CA ALA A 172 24.75 7.62 3.77
C ALA A 172 24.05 8.40 2.65
N GLU A 173 24.10 7.90 1.41
CA GLU A 173 23.42 8.51 0.25
C GLU A 173 22.08 7.83 -0.02
N ALA A 174 21.07 8.61 -0.40
CA ALA A 174 19.75 8.09 -0.77
C ALA A 174 19.75 7.51 -2.18
N VAL A 175 19.63 6.18 -2.29
CA VAL A 175 19.73 5.45 -3.57
C VAL A 175 18.39 4.94 -4.09
N GLY A 176 17.35 4.96 -3.26
CA GLY A 176 16.01 4.61 -3.70
C GLY A 176 14.92 4.90 -2.69
N LEU A 177 13.69 4.60 -3.10
CA LEU A 177 12.50 4.72 -2.29
C LEU A 177 11.69 3.42 -2.41
N ILE A 178 11.44 2.76 -1.29
CA ILE A 178 10.62 1.54 -1.23
C ILE A 178 9.18 1.88 -1.63
N PHE A 179 8.56 1.05 -2.46
CA PHE A 179 7.14 1.19 -2.77
C PHE A 179 6.37 -0.12 -2.67
N ASP A 180 7.01 -1.28 -2.86
CA ASP A 180 6.32 -2.58 -2.86
C ASP A 180 7.29 -3.73 -2.53
N GLY A 181 6.78 -4.96 -2.48
CA GLY A 181 7.54 -6.21 -2.48
C GLY A 181 7.20 -7.09 -3.69
N ASN A 182 7.97 -8.15 -3.95
CA ASN A 182 7.62 -9.15 -4.96
C ASN A 182 6.50 -10.09 -4.48
N ILE A 183 5.99 -10.96 -5.35
CA ILE A 183 4.88 -11.87 -5.00
C ILE A 183 5.27 -12.84 -3.87
N GLU A 184 6.54 -13.25 -3.82
CA GLU A 184 7.07 -14.10 -2.74
C GLU A 184 7.16 -13.38 -1.39
N SER A 185 7.02 -12.05 -1.33
CA SER A 185 7.00 -11.29 -0.08
C SER A 185 5.62 -11.27 0.62
N LEU A 186 4.56 -11.74 -0.03
CA LEU A 186 3.19 -11.72 0.52
C LEU A 186 3.03 -12.43 1.89
N PRO A 187 3.75 -13.53 2.18
CA PRO A 187 3.73 -14.16 3.51
C PRO A 187 4.46 -13.37 4.60
N GLY A 188 5.08 -12.22 4.29
CA GLY A 188 5.92 -11.43 5.21
C GLY A 188 5.26 -10.98 6.52
N ASN A 189 3.93 -11.03 6.61
CA ASN A 189 3.21 -10.85 7.90
C ASN A 189 3.50 -11.97 8.92
N PHE A 190 4.02 -13.11 8.47
CA PHE A 190 4.22 -14.30 9.29
C PHE A 190 5.66 -14.82 9.21
N ILE A 191 6.27 -14.79 8.02
CA ILE A 191 7.61 -15.32 7.81
C ILE A 191 8.33 -14.57 6.68
N PHE A 192 9.61 -14.29 6.89
CA PHE A 192 10.51 -13.77 5.88
C PHE A 192 11.22 -14.93 5.17
N ASP A 193 11.16 -14.96 3.83
CA ASP A 193 11.89 -15.91 3.00
C ASP A 193 13.17 -15.26 2.43
N GLU A 194 14.32 -15.60 2.99
CA GLU A 194 15.62 -15.05 2.57
C GLU A 194 15.98 -15.39 1.11
N GLU A 195 15.43 -16.48 0.55
CA GLU A 195 15.75 -16.94 -0.80
C GLU A 195 15.05 -16.07 -1.84
N HIS A 196 13.73 -15.91 -1.73
CA HIS A 196 12.92 -15.30 -2.78
C HIS A 196 12.34 -13.92 -2.42
N ASN A 197 12.13 -13.59 -1.14
CA ASN A 197 11.53 -12.31 -0.76
C ASN A 197 12.44 -11.14 -1.15
N ARG A 198 11.91 -10.17 -1.88
CA ARG A 198 12.59 -8.93 -2.23
C ARG A 198 11.66 -7.73 -2.01
N SER A 199 12.22 -6.70 -1.39
CA SER A 199 11.65 -5.36 -1.50
C SER A 199 11.89 -4.82 -2.91
N VAL A 200 10.97 -3.99 -3.37
CA VAL A 200 10.99 -3.31 -4.66
C VAL A 200 11.00 -1.80 -4.41
N SER A 201 11.99 -1.15 -5.01
CA SER A 201 12.23 0.28 -4.83
C SER A 201 12.37 0.98 -6.17
N VAL A 202 11.91 2.23 -6.24
CA VAL A 202 12.26 3.11 -7.35
C VAL A 202 13.67 3.64 -7.11
N HIS A 203 14.50 3.67 -8.16
CA HIS A 203 15.89 4.12 -8.09
C HIS A 203 15.95 5.65 -8.09
N THR A 204 16.76 6.28 -7.22
CA THR A 204 16.87 7.76 -7.14
C THR A 204 17.25 8.37 -8.50
N GLY A 205 18.19 7.75 -9.22
CA GLY A 205 18.54 8.16 -10.59
C GLY A 205 17.36 8.12 -11.58
N GLY A 206 16.42 7.19 -11.42
CA GLY A 206 15.19 7.15 -12.20
C GLY A 206 14.22 8.27 -11.86
N ILE A 207 14.07 8.57 -10.55
CA ILE A 207 13.29 9.71 -10.07
C ILE A 207 13.83 11.02 -10.69
N VAL A 208 15.15 11.23 -10.62
CA VAL A 208 15.80 12.41 -11.18
C VAL A 208 15.64 12.47 -12.70
N ALA A 209 15.78 11.34 -13.41
CA ALA A 209 15.59 11.27 -14.85
C ALA A 209 14.14 11.64 -15.26
N ALA A 210 13.12 11.10 -14.57
CA ALA A 210 11.74 11.47 -14.84
C ALA A 210 11.47 12.96 -14.52
N MET A 211 12.00 13.47 -13.39
CA MET A 211 11.89 14.90 -13.05
C MET A 211 12.47 15.80 -14.15
N ARG A 212 13.64 15.44 -14.69
CA ARG A 212 14.32 16.20 -15.74
C ARG A 212 13.62 16.09 -17.10
N TYR A 213 13.37 14.88 -17.57
CA TYR A 213 12.97 14.65 -18.97
C TYR A 213 11.46 14.60 -19.20
N ILE A 214 10.67 14.18 -18.20
CA ILE A 214 9.21 14.05 -18.33
C ILE A 214 8.51 15.21 -17.66
N TYR A 215 8.88 15.54 -16.43
CA TYR A 215 8.16 16.53 -15.64
C TYR A 215 8.62 17.96 -15.90
N GLY A 216 9.88 18.18 -16.29
CA GLY A 216 10.47 19.51 -16.44
C GLY A 216 10.62 20.22 -15.09
N ALA A 217 10.93 19.46 -14.03
CA ALA A 217 11.01 19.94 -12.66
C ALA A 217 12.40 20.52 -12.33
N ASP A 218 12.92 21.40 -13.19
CA ASP A 218 14.31 21.88 -13.15
C ASP A 218 14.72 22.46 -11.80
N ARG A 219 13.81 23.18 -11.12
CA ARG A 219 14.06 23.75 -9.79
C ARG A 219 14.44 22.67 -8.78
N LEU A 220 13.67 21.58 -8.75
CA LEU A 220 13.88 20.48 -7.80
C LEU A 220 15.13 19.69 -8.15
N VAL A 221 15.38 19.47 -9.45
CA VAL A 221 16.58 18.79 -9.91
C VAL A 221 17.83 19.56 -9.48
N LYS A 222 17.87 20.88 -9.68
CA LYS A 222 19.00 21.73 -9.23
C LYS A 222 19.19 21.70 -7.71
N GLU A 223 18.08 21.79 -6.97
CA GLU A 223 18.09 21.74 -5.50
C GLU A 223 18.64 20.41 -4.97
N LEU A 224 18.25 19.27 -5.57
CA LEU A 224 18.66 17.94 -5.13
C LEU A 224 20.06 17.54 -5.60
N MET A 225 20.47 18.01 -6.78
CA MET A 225 21.75 17.65 -7.40
C MET A 225 22.87 18.66 -7.12
N ASN A 226 22.57 19.79 -6.46
CA ASN A 226 23.47 20.92 -6.28
C ASN A 226 24.07 21.44 -7.61
N GLU A 227 23.21 21.60 -8.62
CA GLU A 227 23.53 22.17 -9.95
C GLU A 227 23.27 23.69 -10.04
#